data_AF-A0A559IYC7-F1
#
_entry.id   AF-A0A559IYC7-F1
#
_cell.length_a   1.000
_cell.length_b   1.000
_cell.length_c   1.000
_cell.angle_alpha   90.00
_cell.angle_beta   90.00
_cell.angle_gamma   90.00
#
_symmetry.space_group_name_H-M   'P 1'
#
loop_
_entity.id
_entity.type
_entity.pdbx_description
1 polymer ?
#
loop_
_entity_poly.entity_id
_entity_poly.type
_entity_poly.pdbx_seq_one_letter_code
_entity_poly.pdbx_strand_id
1 'polypeptide(L)'
;MPIYEAIYRYEDMDEPILVSNIEQHEHFTNVKKNLFCTYNGCPSKLSYVPRGKVRAHFKTWPKANHTKDCIDFFERMEKANKQKNVATSTMMLSDKHIKSVLDNLKKRRKEQEAGTPPKTNINKKPRPKVKPNALENPSLTIVPTTGAGADLTSGQNNIKEPPVRNRSIINLTDDDIGTTRSIEGYIQNVLLEENRVVIDIQENSDIFKVYFEQFFFNNAPVNFSGLFVTLKSLVDKNKRLLFSGVGLIETRNEEYVMLINKNNDFYVEYKYFTVFIHSASI
;
A
#
# COMPACT_ATOMS: atom_id res chain seq x y z
N MET A 1 21.66 7.76 0.91
CA MET A 1 21.90 6.53 0.13
C MET A 1 20.87 5.48 0.57
N PRO A 2 20.35 4.59 -0.29
CA PRO A 2 19.52 3.48 0.19
C PRO A 2 20.41 2.43 0.87
N ILE A 3 20.05 2.02 2.07
CA ILE A 3 20.75 0.99 2.86
C ILE A 3 19.94 -0.31 2.74
N TYR A 4 20.61 -1.46 2.59
CA TYR A 4 19.93 -2.75 2.35
C TYR A 4 20.11 -3.79 3.47
N GLU A 5 20.97 -3.49 4.43
CA GLU A 5 21.31 -4.36 5.56
C GLU A 5 21.28 -3.51 6.83
N ALA A 6 20.80 -4.10 7.92
CA ALA A 6 20.72 -3.47 9.23
C ALA A 6 21.00 -4.50 10.32
N ILE A 7 21.31 -4.04 11.53
CA ILE A 7 21.34 -4.88 12.73
C ILE A 7 20.05 -4.58 13.50
N TYR A 8 19.26 -5.61 13.77
CA TYR A 8 18.22 -5.55 14.80
C TYR A 8 18.89 -5.77 16.15
N ARG A 9 18.77 -4.78 17.03
CA ARG A 9 19.29 -4.86 18.40
C ARG A 9 18.14 -4.87 19.39
N TYR A 10 18.02 -5.93 20.16
CA TYR A 10 17.04 -6.03 21.24
C TYR A 10 17.66 -6.73 22.43
N GLU A 11 17.64 -6.06 23.58
CA GLU A 11 18.35 -6.51 24.78
C GLU A 11 19.84 -6.75 24.45
N ASP A 12 20.31 -7.99 24.60
CA ASP A 12 21.70 -8.40 24.34
C ASP A 12 21.86 -9.20 23.02
N MET A 13 20.85 -9.19 22.15
CA MET A 13 20.90 -9.86 20.85
C MET A 13 21.06 -8.86 19.71
N ASP A 14 22.04 -9.15 18.85
CA ASP A 14 22.25 -8.49 17.57
C ASP A 14 21.98 -9.49 16.43
N GLU A 15 20.97 -9.20 15.61
CA GLU A 15 20.58 -10.03 14.47
C GLU A 15 20.74 -9.26 13.15
N PRO A 16 21.40 -9.82 12.11
CA PRO A 16 21.47 -9.19 10.81
C PRO A 16 20.14 -9.28 10.07
N ILE A 17 19.57 -8.13 9.71
CA ILE A 17 18.31 -8.03 8.97
C ILE A 17 18.56 -7.49 7.56
N LEU A 18 18.10 -8.25 6.57
CA LEU A 18 18.06 -7.83 5.18
C LEU A 18 16.71 -7.19 4.84
N VAL A 19 16.73 -6.18 3.98
CA VAL A 19 15.50 -5.55 3.45
C VAL A 19 14.56 -6.56 2.79
N SER A 20 15.09 -7.63 2.18
CA SER A 20 14.28 -8.64 1.49
C SER A 20 13.43 -9.49 2.45
N ASN A 21 13.87 -9.63 3.71
CA ASN A 21 13.31 -10.61 4.65
C ASN A 21 12.64 -9.95 5.85
N ILE A 22 12.84 -8.65 6.07
CA ILE A 22 12.30 -7.96 7.26
C ILE A 22 10.79 -8.15 7.43
N GLU A 23 10.00 -8.08 6.35
CA GLU A 23 8.53 -8.22 6.41
C GLU A 23 8.06 -9.65 6.73
N GLN A 24 8.96 -10.64 6.69
CA GLN A 24 8.69 -12.04 7.03
C GLN A 24 9.09 -12.37 8.48
N HIS A 25 9.71 -11.42 9.19
CA HIS A 25 10.19 -11.63 10.54
C HIS A 25 9.03 -11.70 11.53
N GLU A 26 9.00 -12.73 12.39
CA GLU A 26 7.93 -13.00 13.36
C GLU A 26 7.60 -11.78 14.23
N HIS A 27 8.63 -11.07 14.70
CA HIS A 27 8.50 -9.84 15.47
C HIS A 27 8.68 -8.55 14.65
N PHE A 28 8.18 -8.49 13.41
CA PHE A 28 8.36 -7.35 12.51
C PHE A 28 8.14 -5.97 13.16
N THR A 29 7.09 -5.82 13.97
CA THR A 29 6.76 -4.55 14.64
C THR A 29 7.87 -4.10 15.60
N ASN A 30 8.52 -5.04 16.28
CA ASN A 30 9.65 -4.75 17.17
C ASN A 30 10.94 -4.54 16.38
N VAL A 31 11.19 -5.38 15.38
CA VAL A 31 12.36 -5.27 14.49
C VAL A 31 12.41 -3.89 13.84
N LYS A 32 11.31 -3.46 13.23
CA LYS A 32 11.19 -2.15 12.55
C LYS A 32 11.51 -0.95 13.45
N LYS A 33 11.32 -1.07 14.76
CA LYS A 33 11.58 -0.01 15.74
C LYS A 33 13.04 0.03 16.22
N ASN A 34 13.81 -1.04 16.04
CA ASN A 34 15.14 -1.21 16.63
C ASN A 34 16.21 -1.61 15.60
N LEU A 35 16.19 -0.98 14.42
CA LEU A 35 17.19 -1.18 13.37
C LEU A 35 18.36 -0.20 13.54
N PHE A 36 19.58 -0.70 13.35
CA PHE A 36 20.83 0.05 13.45
C PHE A 36 21.74 -0.22 12.25
N CYS A 37 22.71 0.67 12.04
CA CYS A 37 23.74 0.52 11.01
C CYS A 37 24.63 -0.70 11.29
N THR A 38 25.01 -1.43 10.23
CA THR A 38 25.91 -2.59 10.30
C THR A 38 27.38 -2.22 10.52
N TYR A 39 27.75 -0.95 10.34
CA TYR A 39 29.13 -0.51 10.52
C TYR A 39 29.53 -0.56 12.00
N ASN A 40 30.67 -1.19 12.27
CA ASN A 40 31.16 -1.39 13.63
C ASN A 40 31.33 -0.04 14.38
N GLY A 41 30.78 0.05 15.58
CA GLY A 41 30.80 1.27 16.38
C GLY A 41 29.89 2.41 15.89
N CYS A 42 29.03 2.19 14.88
CA CYS A 42 28.08 3.20 14.43
C CYS A 42 26.75 3.10 15.22
N PRO A 43 26.39 4.09 16.06
CA PRO A 43 25.15 4.07 16.82
C PRO A 43 23.92 4.54 16.00
N SER A 44 24.08 4.71 14.68
CA SER A 44 23.05 5.31 13.84
C SER A 44 21.82 4.41 13.73
N LYS A 45 20.68 4.93 14.19
CA LYS A 45 19.39 4.28 14.06
C LYS A 45 18.88 4.37 12.62
N LEU A 46 18.28 3.29 12.15
CA LEU A 46 17.65 3.18 10.84
C LEU A 46 16.13 3.07 10.96
N SER A 47 15.44 3.36 9.86
CA SER A 47 14.01 3.11 9.69
C SER A 47 13.77 2.34 8.42
N TYR A 48 12.87 1.36 8.50
CA TYR A 48 12.42 0.63 7.34
C TYR A 48 11.47 1.49 6.49
N VAL A 49 11.77 1.59 5.20
CA VAL A 49 10.89 2.17 4.19
C VAL A 49 10.32 1.01 3.36
N PRO A 50 9.03 0.67 3.54
CA PRO A 50 8.42 -0.40 2.76
C PRO A 50 8.39 -0.04 1.29
N ARG A 51 8.26 -1.08 0.47
CA ARG A 51 8.21 -0.93 -0.98
C ARG A 51 7.05 0.00 -1.37
N GLY A 52 7.34 0.95 -2.25
CA GLY A 52 6.36 1.90 -2.78
C GLY A 52 6.73 2.29 -4.20
N LYS A 53 6.91 3.59 -4.45
CA LYS A 53 7.47 4.08 -5.73
C LYS A 53 8.91 3.62 -5.96
N VAL A 54 9.65 3.39 -4.88
CA VAL A 54 11.02 2.89 -4.88
C VAL A 54 11.06 1.52 -4.22
N ARG A 55 12.14 0.76 -4.48
CA ARG A 55 12.39 -0.50 -3.79
C ARG A 55 12.43 -0.24 -2.28
N ALA A 56 12.00 -1.24 -1.51
CA ALA A 56 12.18 -1.22 -0.07
C ALA A 56 13.66 -0.95 0.26
N HIS A 57 13.90 -0.19 1.31
CA HIS A 57 15.25 0.14 1.76
C HIS A 57 15.20 0.62 3.22
N PHE A 58 16.32 0.57 3.90
CA PHE A 58 16.53 1.29 5.14
C PHE A 58 16.97 2.73 4.84
N LYS A 59 16.46 3.66 5.66
CA LYS A 59 16.92 5.04 5.69
C LYS A 59 17.35 5.40 7.10
N THR A 60 18.36 6.25 7.20
CA THR A 60 18.82 6.84 8.45
C THR A 60 17.67 7.57 9.16
N TRP A 61 17.51 7.31 10.46
CA TRP A 61 16.49 7.95 11.29
C TRP A 61 16.70 9.48 11.32
N PRO A 62 15.64 10.29 11.40
CA PRO A 62 15.80 11.74 11.55
C PRO A 62 16.72 12.07 12.73
N LYS A 63 17.72 12.94 12.48
CA LYS A 63 18.74 13.38 13.46
C LYS A 63 19.69 12.31 14.02
N ALA A 64 19.53 11.02 13.71
CA ALA A 64 20.53 10.01 14.02
C ALA A 64 21.59 10.02 12.92
N ASN A 65 22.73 10.69 13.11
CA ASN A 65 23.78 10.70 12.10
C ASN A 65 24.67 9.47 12.25
N HIS A 66 25.19 9.00 11.13
CA HIS A 66 26.30 8.05 11.14
C HIS A 66 27.58 8.74 11.64
N THR A 67 28.52 7.95 12.15
CA THR A 67 29.88 8.39 12.46
C THR A 67 30.61 8.78 11.18
N LYS A 68 31.60 9.68 11.24
CA LYS A 68 32.32 10.18 10.06
C LYS A 68 33.02 9.06 9.27
N ASP A 69 33.44 8.01 9.98
CA ASP A 69 34.14 6.86 9.38
C ASP A 69 33.18 5.82 8.78
N CYS A 70 31.87 5.99 8.98
CA CYS A 70 30.87 5.07 8.46
C CYS A 70 30.68 5.24 6.95
N ILE A 71 30.59 4.13 6.23
CA ILE A 71 30.32 4.10 4.78
C ILE A 71 29.00 4.80 4.39
N ASP A 72 28.03 4.86 5.29
CA ASP A 72 26.73 5.48 5.10
C ASP A 72 26.68 6.94 5.59
N PHE A 73 27.82 7.51 5.98
CA PHE A 73 27.91 8.91 6.42
C PHE A 73 27.52 9.88 5.29
N PHE A 74 26.71 10.88 5.66
CA PHE A 74 26.41 12.01 4.81
C PHE A 74 26.19 13.25 5.64
N GLU A 75 26.60 14.40 5.10
CA GLU A 75 26.29 15.69 5.71
C GLU A 75 24.84 16.08 5.42
N ARG A 76 24.12 16.47 6.49
CA ARG A 76 22.75 16.98 6.35
C ARG A 76 22.83 18.42 5.88
N MET A 77 22.51 18.65 4.61
CA MET A 77 22.20 20.00 4.14
C MET A 77 20.83 20.43 4.66
N GLU A 78 20.75 21.63 5.22
CA GLU A 78 19.47 22.27 5.52
C GLU A 78 18.66 22.38 4.23
N LYS A 79 17.46 21.80 4.23
CA LYS A 79 16.54 21.96 3.11
C LYS A 79 15.86 23.31 3.28
N ALA A 80 15.77 24.07 2.19
CA ALA A 80 14.90 25.24 2.12
C ALA A 80 13.51 24.88 2.67
N ASN A 81 12.91 25.81 3.42
CA ASN A 81 11.58 25.65 4.01
C ASN A 81 10.64 25.10 2.93
N LYS A 82 10.12 23.89 3.17
CA LYS A 82 9.11 23.33 2.28
C LYS A 82 7.88 24.23 2.36
N GLN A 83 7.31 24.58 1.22
CA GLN A 83 5.98 25.17 1.14
C GLN A 83 5.05 24.38 2.06
N LYS A 84 4.45 25.05 3.05
CA LYS A 84 3.48 24.43 3.94
C LYS A 84 2.25 24.08 3.11
N ASN A 85 1.83 22.82 3.15
CA ASN A 85 0.55 22.41 2.58
C ASN A 85 -0.56 23.11 3.38
N VAL A 86 -1.43 23.84 2.70
CA VAL A 86 -2.52 24.60 3.33
C VAL A 86 -3.82 23.81 3.36
N ALA A 87 -4.00 22.85 2.45
CA ALA A 87 -5.17 21.97 2.43
C ALA A 87 -4.89 20.61 1.76
N THR A 88 -5.62 19.60 2.21
CA THR A 88 -5.72 18.28 1.56
C THR A 88 -7.11 18.16 0.96
N SER A 89 -7.18 17.77 -0.31
CA SER A 89 -8.43 17.56 -1.04
C SER A 89 -8.48 16.13 -1.58
N THR A 90 -9.67 15.56 -1.67
CA THR A 90 -9.90 14.20 -2.17
C THR A 90 -10.33 14.23 -3.64
N MET A 91 -9.85 13.26 -4.42
CA MET A 91 -10.26 13.10 -5.82
C MET A 91 -10.80 11.70 -6.08
N MET A 92 -12.01 11.63 -6.63
CA MET A 92 -12.64 10.38 -7.06
C MET A 92 -11.88 9.78 -8.25
N LEU A 93 -11.49 8.51 -8.11
CA LEU A 93 -10.84 7.77 -9.17
C LEU A 93 -11.81 7.32 -10.26
N SER A 94 -11.38 7.40 -11.52
CA SER A 94 -12.08 6.78 -12.63
C SER A 94 -11.91 5.26 -12.65
N ASP A 95 -12.90 4.55 -13.18
CA ASP A 95 -12.84 3.10 -13.35
C ASP A 95 -11.64 2.66 -14.22
N LYS A 96 -11.24 3.50 -15.19
CA LYS A 96 -10.03 3.27 -16.00
C LYS A 96 -8.76 3.31 -15.16
N HIS A 97 -8.66 4.24 -14.21
CA HIS A 97 -7.53 4.33 -13.29
C HIS A 97 -7.46 3.10 -12.39
N ILE A 98 -8.59 2.73 -11.79
CA ILE A 98 -8.71 1.57 -10.90
C ILE A 98 -8.30 0.30 -11.63
N LYS A 99 -8.82 0.09 -12.84
CA LYS A 99 -8.39 -1.02 -13.71
C LYS A 99 -6.89 -1.01 -13.95
N SER A 100 -6.31 0.14 -14.27
CA SER A 100 -4.86 0.25 -14.47
C SER A 100 -4.06 -0.12 -13.22
N VAL A 101 -4.54 0.25 -12.03
CA VAL A 101 -3.93 -0.14 -10.76
C VAL A 101 -3.98 -1.66 -10.60
N LEU A 102 -5.14 -2.28 -10.77
CA LEU A 102 -5.32 -3.74 -10.64
C LEU A 102 -4.49 -4.53 -11.67
N ASP A 103 -4.46 -4.08 -12.93
CA ASP A 103 -3.67 -4.70 -13.99
C ASP A 103 -2.16 -4.60 -13.71
N ASN A 104 -1.71 -3.49 -13.10
CA ASN A 104 -0.32 -3.34 -12.66
C ASN A 104 0.03 -4.27 -11.50
N LEU A 105 -0.90 -4.52 -10.55
CA LEU A 105 -0.70 -5.51 -9.48
C LEU A 105 -0.51 -6.91 -10.06
N LYS A 106 -1.39 -7.32 -10.98
CA LYS A 106 -1.31 -8.57 -11.73
C LYS A 106 0.04 -8.73 -12.43
N LYS A 107 0.44 -7.72 -13.20
CA LYS A 107 1.72 -7.74 -13.93
C LYS A 107 2.89 -7.90 -12.96
N ARG A 108 2.90 -7.14 -11.88
CA ARG A 108 3.97 -7.17 -10.88
C ARG A 108 4.09 -8.53 -10.19
N ARG A 109 2.97 -9.16 -9.82
CA ARG A 109 3.04 -10.49 -9.19
C ARG A 109 3.56 -11.55 -10.16
N LYS A 110 3.13 -11.52 -11.43
CA LYS A 110 3.70 -12.39 -12.47
C LYS A 110 5.21 -12.18 -12.67
N GLU A 111 5.67 -10.93 -12.63
CA GLU A 111 7.11 -10.63 -12.70
C GLU A 111 7.89 -11.20 -11.50
N GLN A 112 7.29 -11.18 -10.30
CA GLN A 112 7.88 -11.78 -9.09
C GLN A 112 7.93 -13.31 -9.17
N GLU A 113 6.84 -13.95 -9.61
CA GLU A 113 6.77 -15.41 -9.81
C GLU A 113 7.77 -15.87 -10.89
N ALA A 114 7.95 -15.09 -11.95
CA ALA A 114 8.92 -15.36 -13.01
C ALA A 114 10.37 -14.99 -12.65
N GLY A 115 10.64 -14.50 -11.44
CA GLY A 115 11.98 -14.06 -11.01
C GLY A 115 12.57 -12.92 -11.83
N THR A 116 11.73 -12.18 -12.58
CA THR A 116 12.22 -11.15 -13.50
C THR A 116 12.50 -9.86 -12.73
N PRO A 117 13.72 -9.31 -12.76
CA PRO A 117 14.03 -8.07 -12.05
C PRO A 117 13.21 -6.92 -12.65
N PRO A 118 12.65 -6.01 -11.82
CA PRO A 118 11.83 -4.92 -12.33
C PRO A 118 12.71 -3.99 -13.18
N LYS A 119 12.29 -3.75 -14.43
CA LYS A 119 12.95 -2.82 -15.35
C LYS A 119 12.91 -1.40 -14.76
N THR A 120 14.02 -0.97 -14.17
CA THR A 120 14.17 0.42 -13.72
C THR A 120 14.50 1.29 -14.93
N ASN A 121 13.50 1.95 -15.51
CA ASN A 121 13.74 3.06 -16.43
C ASN A 121 14.25 4.27 -15.62
N ILE A 122 15.56 4.34 -15.40
CA ILE A 122 16.23 5.46 -14.74
C ILE A 122 16.49 6.56 -15.78
N ASN A 123 15.44 7.19 -16.30
CA ASN A 123 15.57 8.51 -16.89
C ASN A 123 15.34 9.54 -15.80
N LYS A 124 16.36 9.73 -14.95
CA LYS A 124 16.36 10.81 -13.95
C LYS A 124 16.50 12.15 -14.68
N LYS A 125 15.38 12.81 -14.98
CA LYS A 125 15.43 14.24 -15.30
C LYS A 125 16.06 14.98 -14.11
N PRO A 126 17.02 15.90 -14.34
CA PRO A 126 17.61 16.68 -13.27
C PRO A 126 16.52 17.41 -12.49
N ARG A 127 16.59 17.37 -11.16
CA ARG A 127 15.66 18.13 -10.32
C ARG A 127 15.91 19.63 -10.58
N PRO A 128 14.88 20.43 -10.88
CA PRO A 128 15.05 21.86 -11.01
C PRO A 128 15.57 22.44 -9.68
N LYS A 129 16.63 23.24 -9.76
CA LYS A 129 17.14 24.02 -8.63
C LYS A 129 16.08 25.07 -8.28
N VAL A 130 15.45 24.94 -7.12
CA VAL A 130 14.49 25.94 -6.61
C VAL A 130 15.29 27.18 -6.21
N LYS A 131 14.94 28.35 -6.74
CA LYS A 131 15.52 29.63 -6.34
C LYS A 131 15.06 29.96 -4.91
N PRO A 132 15.94 30.45 -4.02
CA PRO A 132 15.61 30.70 -2.61
C PRO A 132 14.55 31.79 -2.37
N ASN A 133 14.19 32.58 -3.38
CA ASN A 133 13.17 33.65 -3.30
C ASN A 133 11.88 33.36 -4.09
N ALA A 134 11.55 32.10 -4.36
CA ALA A 134 10.27 31.78 -4.97
C ALA A 134 9.14 32.02 -3.95
N LEU A 135 8.18 32.88 -4.31
CA LEU A 135 6.96 33.16 -3.52
C LEU A 135 6.34 31.84 -3.03
N GLU A 136 6.03 31.75 -1.74
CA GLU A 136 5.35 30.59 -1.14
C GLU A 136 3.92 30.50 -1.70
N ASN A 137 3.75 29.84 -2.85
CA ASN A 137 2.42 29.47 -3.30
C ASN A 137 1.93 28.28 -2.45
N PRO A 138 0.77 28.39 -1.80
CA PRO A 138 0.21 27.28 -1.04
C PRO A 138 -0.09 26.12 -1.99
N SER A 139 0.49 24.94 -1.73
CA SER A 139 0.26 23.76 -2.55
C SER A 139 -0.89 22.92 -1.98
N LEU A 140 -1.90 22.64 -2.81
CA LEU A 140 -2.99 21.73 -2.50
C LEU A 140 -2.50 20.28 -2.65
N THR A 141 -2.64 19.46 -1.60
CA THR A 141 -2.36 18.03 -1.70
C THR A 141 -3.63 17.30 -2.11
N ILE A 142 -3.57 16.53 -3.19
CA ILE A 142 -4.72 15.74 -3.67
C ILE A 142 -4.49 14.27 -3.37
N VAL A 143 -5.42 13.64 -2.66
CA VAL A 143 -5.37 12.21 -2.29
C VAL A 143 -6.44 11.41 -3.04
N PRO A 144 -6.16 10.16 -3.46
CA PRO A 144 -7.13 9.34 -4.15
C PRO A 144 -8.24 8.86 -3.20
N THR A 145 -9.48 8.83 -3.68
CA THR A 145 -10.60 8.19 -2.98
C THR A 145 -11.49 7.39 -3.94
N THR A 146 -12.06 6.29 -3.43
CA THR A 146 -13.18 5.53 -4.00
C THR A 146 -14.47 5.78 -3.21
N GLY A 147 -14.41 6.57 -2.15
CA GLY A 147 -15.55 6.99 -1.33
C GLY A 147 -16.49 7.95 -2.05
N ALA A 148 -17.74 8.00 -1.60
CA ALA A 148 -18.67 9.04 -1.99
C ALA A 148 -18.23 10.40 -1.41
N GLY A 149 -18.56 11.50 -2.09
CA GLY A 149 -18.30 12.86 -1.58
C GLY A 149 -16.87 13.36 -1.77
N ALA A 150 -16.18 12.93 -2.82
CA ALA A 150 -14.89 13.51 -3.18
C ALA A 150 -15.03 15.00 -3.55
N ASP A 151 -14.06 15.82 -3.15
CA ASP A 151 -14.06 17.26 -3.49
C ASP A 151 -13.90 17.50 -5.00
N LEU A 152 -13.17 16.58 -5.66
CA LEU A 152 -12.84 16.63 -7.07
C LEU A 152 -13.23 15.34 -7.78
N THR A 153 -13.63 15.47 -9.04
CA THR A 153 -13.84 14.35 -9.96
C THR A 153 -12.68 14.20 -10.93
N SER A 154 -12.44 12.97 -11.40
CA SER A 154 -11.40 12.71 -12.40
C SER A 154 -11.60 13.59 -13.65
N GLY A 155 -10.55 14.31 -14.06
CA GLY A 155 -10.55 15.18 -15.24
C GLY A 155 -11.04 16.61 -14.97
N GLN A 156 -11.52 16.90 -13.76
CA GLN A 156 -11.88 18.26 -13.37
C GLN A 156 -10.64 19.15 -13.34
N ASN A 157 -10.75 20.35 -13.92
CA ASN A 157 -9.69 21.37 -13.95
C ASN A 157 -8.37 20.91 -14.60
N ASN A 158 -8.39 19.90 -15.49
CA ASN A 158 -7.19 19.28 -16.08
C ASN A 158 -6.19 18.74 -15.03
N ILE A 159 -6.68 18.45 -13.82
CA ILE A 159 -5.85 17.89 -12.75
C ILE A 159 -5.72 16.39 -12.98
N LYS A 160 -4.49 15.90 -12.97
CA LYS A 160 -4.20 14.47 -13.09
C LYS A 160 -4.64 13.71 -11.84
N GLU A 161 -5.27 12.56 -12.04
CA GLU A 161 -5.64 11.65 -10.94
C GLU A 161 -4.42 11.29 -10.08
N PRO A 162 -4.54 11.39 -8.74
CA PRO A 162 -3.46 11.03 -7.84
C PRO A 162 -3.21 9.52 -7.88
N PRO A 163 -1.95 9.08 -7.74
CA PRO A 163 -1.62 7.66 -7.83
C PRO A 163 -2.12 6.89 -6.61
N VAL A 164 -2.76 5.75 -6.84
CA VAL A 164 -3.04 4.77 -5.78
C VAL A 164 -1.78 4.00 -5.44
N ARG A 165 -1.45 3.96 -4.14
CA ARG A 165 -0.31 3.21 -3.64
C ARG A 165 -0.76 1.83 -3.20
N ASN A 166 0.00 0.82 -3.61
CA ASN A 166 -0.13 -0.50 -3.04
C ASN A 166 0.51 -0.56 -1.65
N ARG A 167 -0.16 -1.22 -0.71
CA ARG A 167 0.31 -1.46 0.65
C ARG A 167 0.19 -2.95 0.98
N SER A 168 1.19 -3.44 1.69
CA SER A 168 1.09 -4.70 2.43
C SER A 168 0.33 -4.43 3.74
N ILE A 169 -0.40 -5.43 4.24
CA ILE A 169 -1.25 -5.36 5.43
C ILE A 169 -0.42 -4.89 6.64
N ILE A 170 0.74 -5.48 6.86
CA ILE A 170 1.63 -5.17 7.99
C ILE A 170 2.26 -3.76 7.93
N ASN A 171 2.12 -3.08 6.80
CA ASN A 171 2.69 -1.76 6.55
C ASN A 171 1.65 -0.63 6.50
N LEU A 172 0.40 -0.91 6.85
CA LEU A 172 -0.62 0.11 7.04
C LEU A 172 -0.30 0.99 8.25
N THR A 173 -0.66 2.26 8.14
CA THR A 173 -0.39 3.31 9.14
C THR A 173 -1.54 4.32 9.15
N ASP A 174 -1.58 5.19 10.16
CA ASP A 174 -2.62 6.23 10.28
C ASP A 174 -2.62 7.20 9.08
N ASP A 175 -1.46 7.39 8.43
CA ASP A 175 -1.33 8.16 7.18
C ASP A 175 -2.10 7.54 5.99
N ASP A 176 -2.53 6.29 6.11
CA ASP A 176 -3.30 5.59 5.09
C ASP A 176 -4.82 5.71 5.33
N ILE A 177 -5.27 6.04 6.54
CA ILE A 177 -6.69 6.25 6.87
C ILE A 177 -7.29 7.36 6.02
N GLY A 178 -8.53 7.16 5.55
CA GLY A 178 -9.25 8.14 4.73
C GLY A 178 -8.71 8.29 3.32
N THR A 179 -7.75 7.44 2.91
CA THR A 179 -7.19 7.43 1.57
C THR A 179 -7.37 6.08 0.89
N THR A 180 -7.58 6.07 -0.43
CA THR A 180 -7.59 4.83 -1.19
C THR A 180 -6.20 4.21 -1.31
N ARG A 181 -6.14 2.90 -1.04
CA ARG A 181 -4.96 2.04 -1.23
C ARG A 181 -5.35 0.83 -2.05
N SER A 182 -4.34 0.20 -2.63
CA SER A 182 -4.50 -1.15 -3.16
C SER A 182 -3.86 -2.18 -2.25
N ILE A 183 -4.57 -3.26 -1.97
CA ILE A 183 -4.13 -4.35 -1.08
C ILE A 183 -4.38 -5.68 -1.80
N GLU A 184 -3.49 -6.64 -1.57
CA GLU A 184 -3.60 -8.00 -2.08
C GLU A 184 -3.46 -8.98 -0.93
N GLY A 185 -4.16 -10.11 -0.99
CA GLY A 185 -4.09 -11.14 0.04
C GLY A 185 -4.86 -12.39 -0.39
N TYR A 186 -4.64 -13.49 0.30
CA TYR A 186 -5.37 -14.74 0.04
C TYR A 186 -6.63 -14.80 0.88
N ILE A 187 -7.76 -15.01 0.25
CA ILE A 187 -9.06 -15.12 0.91
C ILE A 187 -9.05 -16.35 1.84
N GLN A 188 -9.31 -16.12 3.12
CA GLN A 188 -9.43 -17.16 4.14
C GLN A 188 -10.89 -17.47 4.45
N ASN A 189 -11.73 -16.43 4.49
CA ASN A 189 -13.11 -16.56 4.90
C ASN A 189 -13.98 -15.51 4.20
N VAL A 190 -15.26 -15.84 4.02
CA VAL A 190 -16.29 -14.96 3.46
C VAL A 190 -17.52 -15.03 4.36
N LEU A 191 -17.76 -13.94 5.08
CA LEU A 191 -18.93 -13.76 5.93
C LEU A 191 -20.01 -13.02 5.16
N LEU A 192 -21.19 -13.65 5.06
CA LEU A 192 -22.35 -13.11 4.39
C LEU A 192 -23.35 -12.64 5.43
N GLU A 193 -23.77 -11.39 5.34
CA GLU A 193 -24.81 -10.80 6.17
C GLU A 193 -25.83 -10.07 5.30
N GLU A 194 -26.97 -9.70 5.89
CA GLU A 194 -28.15 -9.22 5.14
C GLU A 194 -27.85 -8.05 4.19
N ASN A 195 -27.03 -7.09 4.62
CA ASN A 195 -26.68 -5.90 3.83
C ASN A 195 -25.17 -5.65 3.75
N ARG A 196 -24.36 -6.67 4.09
CA ARG A 196 -22.91 -6.56 4.02
C ARG A 196 -22.25 -7.90 3.76
N VAL A 197 -21.11 -7.86 3.10
CA VAL A 197 -20.20 -9.00 3.00
C VAL A 197 -18.84 -8.57 3.57
N VAL A 198 -18.24 -9.45 4.36
CA VAL A 198 -16.89 -9.27 4.89
C VAL A 198 -16.01 -10.40 4.36
N ILE A 199 -14.91 -10.05 3.73
CA ILE A 199 -13.89 -11.00 3.29
C ILE A 199 -12.67 -10.84 4.19
N ASP A 200 -12.27 -11.92 4.83
CA ASP A 200 -10.99 -11.99 5.53
C ASP A 200 -9.92 -12.40 4.52
N ILE A 201 -8.96 -11.52 4.28
CA ILE A 201 -7.78 -11.82 3.46
C ILE A 201 -6.55 -11.95 4.35
N GLN A 202 -5.61 -12.78 3.93
CA GLN A 202 -4.37 -13.02 4.65
C GLN A 202 -3.16 -12.67 3.77
N GLU A 203 -2.21 -11.95 4.34
CA GLU A 203 -0.85 -11.78 3.83
C GLU A 203 0.11 -12.18 4.95
N ASN A 204 0.97 -13.17 4.69
CA ASN A 204 1.80 -13.81 5.72
C ASN A 204 0.93 -14.33 6.90
N SER A 205 1.17 -13.84 8.12
CA SER A 205 0.39 -14.17 9.32
C SER A 205 -0.75 -13.19 9.61
N ASP A 206 -0.83 -12.06 8.90
CA ASP A 206 -1.77 -10.99 9.21
C ASP A 206 -3.10 -11.19 8.49
N ILE A 207 -4.20 -11.06 9.23
CA ILE A 207 -5.57 -11.07 8.69
C ILE A 207 -6.05 -9.63 8.53
N PHE A 208 -6.71 -9.34 7.42
CA PHE A 208 -7.26 -8.04 7.11
C PHE A 208 -8.67 -8.17 6.55
N LYS A 209 -9.57 -7.32 7.04
CA LYS A 209 -11.00 -7.37 6.68
C LYS A 209 -11.29 -6.41 5.52
N VAL A 210 -11.94 -6.94 4.50
CA VAL A 210 -12.46 -6.18 3.36
C VAL A 210 -13.98 -6.18 3.42
N TYR A 211 -14.56 -4.99 3.50
CA TYR A 211 -15.99 -4.79 3.65
C TYR A 211 -16.63 -4.36 2.34
N PHE A 212 -17.77 -4.98 2.05
CA PHE A 212 -18.71 -4.63 1.00
C PHE A 212 -20.01 -4.28 1.71
N GLU A 213 -20.35 -3.00 1.81
CA GLU A 213 -21.51 -2.55 2.59
C GLU A 213 -22.73 -2.29 1.70
N GLN A 214 -23.85 -1.87 2.30
CA GLN A 214 -25.08 -1.58 1.58
C GLN A 214 -24.86 -0.63 0.39
N PHE A 215 -23.97 0.36 0.52
CA PHE A 215 -23.61 1.25 -0.57
C PHE A 215 -23.06 0.49 -1.79
N PHE A 216 -22.23 -0.53 -1.57
CA PHE A 216 -21.73 -1.37 -2.65
C PHE A 216 -22.87 -2.08 -3.37
N PHE A 217 -23.78 -2.73 -2.62
CA PHE A 217 -24.88 -3.49 -3.20
C PHE A 217 -25.89 -2.62 -3.95
N ASN A 218 -26.12 -1.40 -3.46
CA ASN A 218 -26.99 -0.43 -4.13
C ASN A 218 -26.45 0.02 -5.50
N ASN A 219 -25.14 -0.08 -5.72
CA ASN A 219 -24.48 0.33 -6.96
C ASN A 219 -24.00 -0.86 -7.80
N ALA A 220 -24.18 -2.08 -7.33
CA ALA A 220 -23.76 -3.29 -8.03
C ALA A 220 -24.85 -3.78 -8.99
N PRO A 221 -24.48 -4.56 -10.04
CA PRO A 221 -25.45 -5.27 -10.87
C PRO A 221 -26.42 -6.14 -10.05
N VAL A 222 -27.60 -6.40 -10.60
CA VAL A 222 -28.64 -7.24 -9.96
C VAL A 222 -28.07 -8.60 -9.54
N ASN A 223 -28.48 -9.09 -8.36
CA ASN A 223 -28.06 -10.38 -7.78
C ASN A 223 -26.57 -10.51 -7.46
N PHE A 224 -25.84 -9.41 -7.27
CA PHE A 224 -24.42 -9.46 -6.92
C PHE A 224 -24.13 -10.23 -5.62
N SER A 225 -25.04 -10.19 -4.64
CA SER A 225 -24.93 -10.95 -3.38
C SER A 225 -24.82 -12.46 -3.62
N GLY A 226 -25.51 -12.99 -4.63
CA GLY A 226 -25.43 -14.41 -5.00
C GLY A 226 -24.03 -14.83 -5.45
N LEU A 227 -23.24 -13.91 -6.03
CA LEU A 227 -21.86 -14.19 -6.41
C LEU A 227 -20.96 -14.43 -5.19
N PHE A 228 -21.22 -13.74 -4.07
CA PHE A 228 -20.50 -13.96 -2.82
C PHE A 228 -20.87 -15.29 -2.15
N VAL A 229 -22.10 -15.78 -2.34
CA VAL A 229 -22.48 -17.16 -1.93
C VAL A 229 -21.61 -18.18 -2.66
N THR A 230 -21.46 -18.02 -3.98
CA THR A 230 -20.59 -18.90 -4.78
C THR A 230 -19.13 -18.77 -4.37
N LEU A 231 -18.64 -17.55 -4.13
CA LEU A 231 -17.27 -17.34 -3.63
C LEU A 231 -17.04 -18.07 -2.31
N LYS A 232 -17.97 -17.94 -1.34
CA LYS A 232 -17.90 -18.63 -0.06
C LYS A 232 -17.79 -20.14 -0.25
N SER A 233 -18.63 -20.73 -1.11
CA SER A 233 -18.57 -22.17 -1.42
C SER A 233 -17.22 -22.59 -2.04
N LEU A 234 -16.60 -21.74 -2.87
CA LEU A 234 -15.28 -22.01 -3.44
C LEU A 234 -14.18 -21.99 -2.37
N VAL A 235 -14.23 -21.01 -1.46
CA VAL A 235 -13.28 -20.87 -0.34
C VAL A 235 -13.43 -22.05 0.63
N ASP A 236 -14.65 -22.42 1.01
CA ASP A 236 -14.96 -23.56 1.90
C ASP A 236 -14.46 -24.91 1.32
N LYS A 237 -14.33 -25.02 -0.01
CA LYS A 237 -13.73 -26.18 -0.69
C LYS A 237 -12.19 -26.16 -0.68
N ASN A 238 -11.58 -25.41 0.23
CA ASN A 238 -10.14 -25.21 0.40
C ASN A 238 -9.44 -24.68 -0.86
N LYS A 239 -10.13 -23.87 -1.69
CA LYS A 239 -9.45 -23.13 -2.74
C LYS A 239 -8.79 -21.89 -2.15
N ARG A 240 -7.47 -21.86 -2.21
CA ARG A 240 -6.71 -20.64 -1.94
C ARG A 240 -6.91 -19.66 -3.10
N LEU A 241 -7.73 -18.63 -2.86
CA LEU A 241 -8.06 -17.62 -3.87
C LEU A 241 -7.38 -16.30 -3.55
N LEU A 242 -6.75 -15.71 -4.55
CA LEU A 242 -6.12 -14.41 -4.44
C LEU A 242 -7.13 -13.27 -4.64
N PHE A 243 -7.18 -12.37 -3.67
CA PHE A 243 -7.87 -11.09 -3.74
C PHE A 243 -6.88 -9.96 -4.09
N SER A 244 -7.29 -9.05 -4.98
CA SER A 244 -6.61 -7.77 -5.22
C SER A 244 -7.66 -6.67 -5.24
N GLY A 245 -7.62 -5.73 -4.30
CA GLY A 245 -8.62 -4.66 -4.16
C GLY A 245 -8.03 -3.27 -4.20
N VAL A 246 -8.84 -2.29 -4.62
CA VAL A 246 -8.59 -0.85 -4.54
C VAL A 246 -9.72 -0.23 -3.74
N GLY A 247 -9.45 0.14 -2.49
CA GLY A 247 -10.50 0.58 -1.57
C GLY A 247 -10.03 1.64 -0.61
N LEU A 248 -11.00 2.26 0.07
CA LEU A 248 -10.76 3.25 1.11
C LEU A 248 -10.27 2.53 2.38
N ILE A 249 -9.19 3.01 2.99
CA ILE A 249 -8.73 2.49 4.27
C ILE A 249 -9.43 3.24 5.40
N GLU A 250 -10.01 2.49 6.33
CA GLU A 250 -10.65 2.99 7.54
C GLU A 250 -10.11 2.24 8.77
N THR A 251 -10.52 2.71 9.95
CA THR A 251 -10.29 2.02 11.21
C THR A 251 -11.61 1.63 11.83
N ARG A 252 -11.75 0.37 12.24
CA ARG A 252 -12.92 -0.16 12.95
C ARG A 252 -12.44 -1.01 14.12
N ASN A 253 -12.90 -0.70 15.34
CA ASN A 253 -12.44 -1.37 16.55
C ASN A 253 -10.90 -1.41 16.65
N GLU A 254 -10.24 -0.30 16.37
CA GLU A 254 -8.77 -0.15 16.36
C GLU A 254 -8.02 -0.97 15.30
N GLU A 255 -8.72 -1.71 14.42
CA GLU A 255 -8.13 -2.44 13.30
C GLU A 255 -8.26 -1.65 12.00
N TYR A 256 -7.21 -1.66 11.17
CA TYR A 256 -7.33 -1.15 9.80
C TYR A 256 -8.18 -2.10 8.95
N VAL A 257 -9.07 -1.53 8.15
CA VAL A 257 -9.96 -2.28 7.24
C VAL A 257 -10.00 -1.59 5.88
N MET A 258 -10.49 -2.30 4.85
CA MET A 258 -10.74 -1.72 3.54
C MET A 258 -12.24 -1.73 3.21
N LEU A 259 -12.76 -0.60 2.75
CA LEU A 259 -14.07 -0.53 2.12
C LEU A 259 -13.96 -0.60 0.60
N ILE A 260 -14.76 -1.48 -0.01
CA ILE A 260 -14.95 -1.58 -1.46
C ILE A 260 -16.34 -1.07 -1.80
N ASN A 261 -16.39 -0.06 -2.68
CA ASN A 261 -17.64 0.66 -2.98
C ASN A 261 -18.24 0.30 -4.34
N LYS A 262 -17.46 -0.23 -5.28
CA LYS A 262 -17.96 -0.66 -6.59
C LYS A 262 -17.47 -2.05 -6.96
N ASN A 263 -18.26 -2.72 -7.80
CA ASN A 263 -17.96 -4.07 -8.30
C ASN A 263 -16.68 -4.15 -9.16
N ASN A 264 -16.21 -3.04 -9.72
CA ASN A 264 -15.00 -2.97 -10.55
C ASN A 264 -13.73 -2.62 -9.75
N ASP A 265 -13.85 -2.43 -8.43
CA ASP A 265 -12.75 -2.00 -7.56
C ASP A 265 -11.85 -3.14 -7.11
N PHE A 266 -12.16 -4.38 -7.49
CA PHE A 266 -11.40 -5.56 -7.07
C PHE A 266 -11.41 -6.68 -8.11
N TYR A 267 -10.39 -7.53 -7.99
CA TYR A 267 -10.23 -8.78 -8.72
C TYR A 267 -10.19 -9.96 -7.74
N VAL A 268 -10.63 -11.12 -8.25
CA VAL A 268 -10.30 -12.43 -7.71
C VAL A 268 -9.56 -13.21 -8.80
N GLU A 269 -8.40 -13.80 -8.47
CA GLU A 269 -7.54 -14.50 -9.44
C GLU A 269 -7.24 -13.65 -10.69
N TYR A 270 -6.99 -12.36 -10.48
CA TYR A 270 -6.69 -11.37 -11.53
C TYR A 270 -7.76 -11.18 -12.61
N LYS A 271 -9.01 -11.51 -12.28
CA LYS A 271 -10.19 -11.27 -13.11
C LYS A 271 -11.19 -10.43 -12.32
N TYR A 272 -12.03 -9.66 -13.02
CA TYR A 272 -13.24 -9.09 -12.42
C TYR A 272 -14.05 -10.19 -11.74
N PHE A 273 -14.60 -9.88 -10.57
CA PHE A 273 -15.27 -10.87 -9.73
C PHE A 273 -16.37 -11.64 -10.44
N THR A 274 -17.22 -10.95 -11.21
CA THR A 274 -18.28 -11.55 -12.02
C THR A 274 -17.72 -12.56 -13.03
N VAL A 275 -16.67 -12.18 -13.76
CA VAL A 275 -15.99 -13.03 -14.76
C VAL A 275 -15.34 -14.24 -14.08
N PHE A 276 -14.71 -14.04 -12.92
CA PHE A 276 -14.12 -15.13 -12.14
C PHE A 276 -15.18 -16.17 -11.77
N ILE A 277 -16.27 -15.74 -11.12
CA ILE A 277 -17.33 -16.64 -10.65
C ILE A 277 -17.95 -17.42 -11.81
N HIS A 278 -18.25 -16.76 -12.93
CA HIS A 278 -18.76 -17.45 -14.11
C HIS A 278 -17.78 -18.50 -14.66
N SER A 279 -16.48 -18.21 -14.69
CA SER A 279 -15.47 -19.16 -15.16
C SER A 279 -15.17 -20.31 -14.18
N ALA A 280 -15.48 -20.12 -12.90
CA ALA A 280 -15.21 -21.10 -11.83
C ALA A 280 -16.42 -22.00 -11.50
N SER A 281 -17.60 -21.67 -12.04
CA SER A 281 -18.86 -22.41 -11.85
C SER A 281 -19.16 -23.40 -12.98
N ILE A 282 -18.26 -23.50 -13.96
CA ILE A 282 -18.24 -24.49 -15.05
C ILE A 282 -17.18 -25.53 -14.69
#